data_AF-A0A0G8AV30-F1
#
_entry.id   AF-A0A0G8AV30-F1
#
_cell.length_a   1.000
_cell.length_b   1.000
_cell.length_c   1.000
_cell.angle_alpha   90.00
_cell.angle_beta   90.00
_cell.angle_gamma   90.00
#
_symmetry.space_group_name_H-M   'P 1'
#
loop_
_entity.id
_entity.type
_entity.pdbx_description
1 polymer ?
#
loop_
_entity_poly.entity_id
_entity_poly.type
_entity_poly.pdbx_seq_one_letter_code
_entity_poly.pdbx_strand_id
1 'polypeptide(L)'
;MGVRQDSGDAETGFGTELGGGLSWMDLQRGISADLKGRILLSHGSEDFQERGMAVSLAWDPNPSDRGPSFSMSHALGAAAGGLDALLHPTTMEGLGADPNSSEHQQFVTRLAYGFPAFADRLTVTPSLGLALSPEHTTTSLRWVLTPYTGTGQMDEPWAISLEGQRQEDRTAASPVDHSFKLRFSLQL
;
A
#
# COMPACT_ATOMS: atom_id res chain seq x y z
N MET A 1 20.09 -8.58 3.54
CA MET A 1 20.71 -9.01 4.81
C MET A 1 20.63 -7.84 5.76
N GLY A 2 19.93 -8.01 6.88
CA GLY A 2 19.80 -7.00 7.94
C GLY A 2 20.13 -7.62 9.29
N VAL A 3 20.71 -6.82 10.19
CA VAL A 3 20.99 -7.19 11.59
C VAL A 3 20.07 -6.34 12.46
N ARG A 4 19.35 -6.95 13.42
CA ARG A 4 18.53 -6.23 14.40
C ARG A 4 19.14 -6.27 15.79
N GLN A 5 18.90 -5.21 16.55
CA GLN A 5 19.18 -5.12 17.99
C GLN A 5 17.87 -4.72 18.67
N ASP A 6 17.38 -5.57 19.57
CA ASP A 6 16.23 -5.28 20.42
C ASP A 6 16.74 -4.93 21.84
N SER A 7 16.13 -3.92 22.47
CA SER A 7 16.45 -3.50 23.84
C SER A 7 15.17 -3.47 24.66
N GLY A 8 14.74 -4.66 25.11
CA GLY A 8 13.63 -4.88 26.04
C GLY A 8 14.07 -5.77 27.21
N ASP A 9 13.57 -5.45 28.40
CA ASP A 9 14.07 -5.78 29.76
C ASP A 9 14.14 -7.27 30.18
N ALA A 10 14.43 -8.23 29.29
CA ALA A 10 14.71 -9.61 29.74
C ALA A 10 15.76 -10.38 28.95
N GLU A 11 16.03 -10.11 27.67
CA GLU A 11 17.02 -10.89 26.89
C GLU A 11 17.53 -10.09 25.68
N THR A 12 18.80 -9.66 25.71
CA THR A 12 19.45 -9.01 24.56
C THR A 12 19.70 -10.04 23.46
N GLY A 13 18.78 -10.16 22.49
CA GLY A 13 18.88 -11.12 21.39
C GLY A 13 19.28 -10.46 20.06
N PHE A 14 20.36 -10.93 19.43
CA PHE A 14 20.68 -10.61 18.04
C PHE A 14 19.91 -11.53 17.10
N GLY A 15 19.22 -10.94 16.12
CA GLY A 15 18.49 -11.68 15.08
C GLY A 15 19.04 -11.42 13.69
N THR A 16 19.14 -12.47 12.88
CA THR A 16 19.50 -12.36 11.44
C THR A 16 18.25 -12.55 10.60
N GLU A 17 17.97 -11.59 9.71
CA GLU A 17 16.83 -11.63 8.80
C GLU A 17 17.27 -11.79 7.34
N LEU A 18 16.60 -12.69 6.62
CA LEU A 18 16.70 -12.86 5.18
C LEU A 18 15.40 -12.42 4.51
N GLY A 19 15.51 -11.58 3.48
CA GLY A 19 14.40 -11.15 2.64
C GLY A 19 14.76 -11.26 1.17
N GLY A 20 13.77 -11.50 0.33
CA GLY A 20 13.90 -11.59 -1.12
C GLY A 20 12.58 -11.25 -1.83
N GLY A 21 12.65 -11.00 -3.13
CA GLY A 21 11.47 -10.73 -3.92
C GLY A 21 11.63 -11.03 -5.40
N LEU A 22 10.50 -11.23 -6.07
CA LEU A 22 10.34 -11.42 -7.50
C LEU A 22 9.40 -10.33 -8.01
N SER A 23 9.74 -9.72 -9.14
CA SER A 23 8.92 -8.71 -9.81
C SER A 23 8.74 -9.13 -11.25
N TRP A 24 7.51 -8.99 -11.75
CA TRP A 24 7.14 -9.28 -13.12
C TRP A 24 6.28 -8.15 -13.69
N MET A 25 6.49 -7.81 -14.96
CA MET A 25 5.77 -6.75 -15.64
C MET A 25 5.56 -7.10 -17.12
N ASP A 26 4.31 -6.95 -17.58
CA ASP A 26 3.91 -6.99 -18.99
C ASP A 26 3.41 -5.60 -19.41
N LEU A 27 4.29 -4.84 -20.06
CA LEU A 27 4.01 -3.48 -20.53
C LEU A 27 2.93 -3.42 -21.61
N GLN A 28 2.74 -4.48 -22.41
CA GLN A 28 1.72 -4.49 -23.47
C GLN A 28 0.32 -4.61 -22.90
N ARG A 29 0.20 -5.30 -21.75
CA ARG A 29 -1.08 -5.50 -21.05
C ARG A 29 -1.26 -4.56 -19.86
N GLY A 30 -0.22 -3.82 -19.49
CA GLY A 30 -0.21 -2.94 -18.32
C GLY A 30 -0.27 -3.69 -16.99
N ILE A 31 0.17 -4.94 -16.95
CA ILE A 31 0.07 -5.78 -15.75
C ILE A 31 1.42 -5.80 -15.05
N SER A 32 1.44 -5.62 -13.75
CA SER A 32 2.60 -5.89 -12.91
C SER A 32 2.23 -6.75 -11.71
N ALA A 33 3.16 -7.58 -11.27
CA ALA A 33 3.02 -8.39 -10.07
C ALA A 33 4.33 -8.42 -9.31
N ASP A 34 4.24 -8.34 -7.98
CA ASP A 34 5.38 -8.51 -7.10
C ASP A 34 5.06 -9.56 -6.03
N LEU A 35 6.08 -10.35 -5.71
CA LEU A 35 6.08 -11.28 -4.61
C LEU A 35 7.30 -10.97 -3.76
N LYS A 36 7.09 -10.64 -2.49
CA LYS A 36 8.14 -10.37 -1.52
C LYS A 36 7.97 -11.31 -0.33
N GLY A 37 9.08 -11.76 0.24
CA GLY A 37 9.06 -12.63 1.40
C GLY A 37 10.27 -12.41 2.29
N ARG A 38 10.11 -12.75 3.57
CA ARG A 38 11.19 -12.72 4.56
C ARG A 38 11.04 -13.83 5.61
N ILE A 39 12.17 -14.18 6.21
CA ILE A 39 12.27 -15.17 7.27
C ILE A 39 13.30 -14.67 8.29
N LEU A 40 12.93 -14.69 9.58
CA LEU A 40 13.86 -14.54 10.70
C LEU A 40 14.57 -15.89 10.93
N LEU A 41 15.90 -15.90 10.85
CA LEU A 41 16.69 -17.13 10.89
C LEU A 41 17.10 -17.56 12.30
N SER A 42 17.26 -16.63 13.24
CA SER A 42 17.71 -16.96 14.59
C SER A 42 17.26 -15.90 15.59
N HIS A 43 16.78 -16.35 16.74
CA HIS A 43 16.57 -15.55 17.95
C HIS A 43 17.35 -16.23 19.09
N GLY A 44 17.75 -15.49 20.12
CA GLY A 44 18.58 -16.02 21.21
C GLY A 44 17.90 -17.11 22.06
N SER A 45 16.57 -17.26 21.93
CA SER A 45 15.78 -18.34 22.49
C SER A 45 15.41 -19.36 21.42
N GLU A 46 15.46 -20.65 21.78
CA GLU A 46 15.58 -21.79 20.85
C GLU A 46 14.37 -22.05 19.93
N ASP A 47 13.26 -21.32 20.06
CA ASP A 47 11.97 -21.66 19.41
C ASP A 47 11.28 -20.55 18.59
N PHE A 48 11.92 -19.41 18.32
CA PHE A 48 11.24 -18.28 17.65
C PHE A 48 11.48 -18.25 16.12
N GLN A 49 10.46 -18.58 15.32
CA GLN A 49 10.47 -18.47 13.85
C GLN A 49 9.39 -17.51 13.35
N GLU A 50 9.80 -16.32 12.91
CA GLU A 50 8.92 -15.36 12.23
C GLU A 50 9.12 -15.43 10.72
N ARG A 51 8.01 -15.51 9.98
CA ARG A 51 7.99 -15.51 8.51
C ARG A 51 6.95 -14.51 8.03
N GLY A 52 7.27 -13.80 6.95
CA GLY A 52 6.38 -12.83 6.33
C GLY A 52 6.39 -12.93 4.81
N MET A 53 5.26 -12.66 4.19
CA MET A 53 5.07 -12.70 2.75
C MET A 53 4.11 -11.59 2.33
N ALA A 54 4.40 -10.94 1.22
CA ALA A 54 3.54 -9.95 0.60
C ALA A 54 3.45 -10.21 -0.91
N VAL A 55 2.23 -10.11 -1.44
CA VAL A 55 1.94 -10.21 -2.87
C VAL A 55 1.24 -8.94 -3.30
N SER A 56 1.61 -8.39 -4.45
CA SER A 56 0.87 -7.32 -5.11
C SER A 56 0.65 -7.62 -6.59
N LEU A 57 -0.47 -7.14 -7.09
CA LEU A 57 -0.86 -7.17 -8.49
C LEU A 57 -1.42 -5.78 -8.84
N ALA A 58 -0.98 -5.23 -9.97
CA ALA A 58 -1.56 -4.02 -10.53
C ALA A 58 -1.87 -4.24 -12.02
N TRP A 59 -2.92 -3.56 -12.47
CA TRP A 59 -3.32 -3.50 -13.86
C TRP A 59 -3.65 -2.07 -14.20
N ASP A 60 -2.89 -1.53 -15.13
CA ASP A 60 -3.06 -0.20 -15.73
C ASP A 60 -2.77 -0.30 -17.24
N PRO A 61 -3.79 -0.54 -18.07
CA PRO A 61 -3.62 -0.76 -19.50
C PRO A 61 -3.20 0.51 -20.26
N ASN A 62 -3.25 1.69 -19.62
CA ASN A 62 -2.95 2.95 -20.25
C ASN A 62 -2.24 3.89 -19.26
N PRO A 63 -0.89 4.00 -19.33
CA PRO A 63 -0.09 4.78 -18.38
C PRO A 63 -0.28 6.31 -18.51
N SER A 64 -1.23 6.79 -19.30
CA SER A 64 -1.59 8.22 -19.41
C SER A 64 -2.57 8.69 -18.34
N ASP A 65 -2.70 7.95 -17.23
CA ASP A 65 -3.66 8.12 -16.14
C ASP A 65 -5.14 8.04 -16.56
N ARG A 66 -5.43 7.65 -17.79
CA ARG A 66 -6.79 7.63 -18.37
C ARG A 66 -7.29 6.21 -18.58
N GLY A 67 -8.55 5.98 -18.21
CA GLY A 67 -9.19 4.67 -18.30
C GLY A 67 -9.14 3.90 -16.99
N PRO A 68 -9.52 2.62 -17.02
CA PRO A 68 -9.65 1.81 -15.82
C PRO A 68 -8.27 1.40 -15.28
N SER A 69 -8.11 1.41 -13.97
CA SER A 69 -6.98 0.77 -13.31
C SER A 69 -7.43 0.00 -12.07
N PHE A 70 -6.65 -1.03 -11.75
CA PHE A 70 -6.90 -1.91 -10.61
C PHE A 70 -5.60 -2.20 -9.89
N SER A 71 -5.68 -2.31 -8.58
CA SER A 71 -4.56 -2.76 -7.78
C SER A 71 -5.04 -3.57 -6.59
N MET A 72 -4.22 -4.53 -6.19
CA MET A 72 -4.48 -5.46 -5.11
C MET A 72 -3.15 -5.79 -4.43
N SER A 73 -3.17 -5.85 -3.11
CA SER A 73 -2.05 -6.30 -2.31
C SER A 73 -2.54 -7.11 -1.12
N HIS A 74 -1.76 -8.11 -0.75
CA HIS A 74 -2.04 -8.97 0.38
C HIS A 74 -0.73 -9.27 1.11
N ALA A 75 -0.69 -8.97 2.40
CA ALA A 75 0.43 -9.26 3.28
C ALA A 75 -0.01 -10.25 4.37
N LEU A 76 0.91 -11.14 4.75
CA LEU A 76 0.75 -12.18 5.76
C LEU A 76 2.04 -12.28 6.57
N GLY A 77 1.94 -12.43 7.90
CA GLY A 77 3.05 -12.73 8.80
C GLY A 77 3.49 -11.59 9.73
N ALA A 78 4.30 -11.93 10.73
CA ALA A 78 4.68 -11.05 11.83
C ALA A 78 5.64 -9.93 11.42
N ALA A 79 5.31 -8.70 11.87
CA ALA A 79 6.14 -7.51 11.77
C ALA A 79 6.92 -7.26 13.05
N ALA A 80 8.13 -7.77 13.14
CA ALA A 80 9.05 -7.44 14.24
C ALA A 80 10.46 -7.19 13.68
N GLY A 81 10.72 -6.01 13.09
CA GLY A 81 12.10 -5.62 12.74
C GLY A 81 12.25 -4.65 11.57
N GLY A 82 13.44 -4.05 11.45
CA GLY A 82 13.75 -2.92 10.56
C GLY A 82 13.66 -3.16 9.04
N LEU A 83 13.44 -4.39 8.57
CA LEU A 83 13.11 -4.69 7.17
C LEU A 83 11.61 -4.57 6.85
N ASP A 84 10.83 -3.97 7.75
CA ASP A 84 9.39 -3.76 7.68
C ASP A 84 8.91 -3.08 6.39
N ALA A 85 9.69 -2.12 5.90
CA ALA A 85 9.42 -1.41 4.65
C ALA A 85 9.37 -2.33 3.40
N LEU A 86 9.93 -3.55 3.47
CA LEU A 86 9.87 -4.51 2.35
C LEU A 86 8.50 -5.19 2.24
N LEU A 87 7.81 -5.41 3.35
CA LEU A 87 6.49 -6.05 3.40
C LEU A 87 5.36 -5.03 3.41
N HIS A 88 5.65 -3.77 3.74
CA HIS A 88 4.67 -2.72 3.55
C HIS A 88 4.20 -2.74 2.10
N PRO A 89 2.89 -2.91 1.86
CA PRO A 89 2.33 -2.87 0.53
C PRO A 89 2.76 -1.53 -0.06
N THR A 90 3.64 -1.61 -1.06
CA THR A 90 4.41 -0.49 -1.61
C THR A 90 3.50 0.71 -1.72
N THR A 91 3.65 1.63 -0.77
CA THR A 91 2.83 2.82 -0.49
C THR A 91 1.70 3.07 -1.49
N MET A 92 0.54 2.41 -1.30
CA MET A 92 -0.72 2.97 -1.79
C MET A 92 -1.09 4.12 -0.86
N GLU A 93 -0.37 5.24 -0.98
CA GLU A 93 -0.59 6.44 -0.18
C GLU A 93 -2.09 6.74 -0.13
N GLY A 94 -2.67 6.72 1.07
CA GLY A 94 -4.10 7.00 1.25
C GLY A 94 -4.82 5.88 1.97
N LEU A 95 -4.67 4.61 1.55
CA LEU A 95 -5.34 3.50 2.24
C LEU A 95 -4.60 3.23 3.55
N GLY A 96 -5.25 3.53 4.67
CA GLY A 96 -4.71 3.44 6.03
C GLY A 96 -4.29 2.02 6.40
N ALA A 97 -3.13 1.59 5.92
CA ALA A 97 -2.32 0.66 6.68
C ALA A 97 -1.93 1.39 7.95
N ASP A 98 -2.48 0.94 9.08
CA ASP A 98 -2.03 1.42 10.37
C ASP A 98 -0.57 0.99 10.54
N PRO A 99 0.40 1.92 10.55
CA PRO A 99 1.81 1.58 10.72
C PRO A 99 2.11 1.02 12.12
N ASN A 100 1.15 1.08 13.05
CA ASN A 100 1.27 0.56 14.41
C ASN A 100 0.50 -0.73 14.64
N SER A 101 -0.25 -1.26 13.66
CA SER A 101 -0.92 -2.53 13.85
C SER A 101 0.09 -3.66 13.72
N SER A 102 0.35 -4.34 14.84
CA SER A 102 1.06 -5.62 14.90
C SER A 102 0.25 -6.76 14.27
N GLU A 103 -0.62 -6.46 13.30
CA GLU A 103 -1.61 -7.36 12.75
C GLU A 103 -1.09 -8.11 11.53
N HIS A 104 -1.25 -9.44 11.60
CA HIS A 104 -0.48 -10.41 10.85
C HIS A 104 -1.05 -10.72 9.47
N GLN A 105 -2.08 -9.99 9.02
CA GLN A 105 -2.71 -10.18 7.73
C GLN A 105 -3.38 -8.88 7.27
N GLN A 106 -3.01 -8.38 6.10
CA GLN A 106 -3.63 -7.19 5.53
C GLN A 106 -3.92 -7.39 4.06
N PHE A 107 -5.16 -7.16 3.66
CA PHE A 107 -5.60 -7.16 2.27
C PHE A 107 -6.01 -5.74 1.87
N VAL A 108 -5.52 -5.26 0.74
CA VAL A 108 -5.86 -3.92 0.22
C VAL A 108 -6.14 -4.01 -1.27
N THR A 109 -7.22 -3.41 -1.71
CA THR A 109 -7.57 -3.32 -3.13
C THR A 109 -8.11 -1.95 -3.49
N ARG A 110 -7.85 -1.51 -4.72
CA ARG A 110 -8.36 -0.25 -5.27
C ARG A 110 -8.74 -0.41 -6.73
N LEU A 111 -9.91 0.08 -7.07
CA LEU A 111 -10.43 0.23 -8.42
C LEU A 111 -10.50 1.72 -8.75
N ALA A 112 -10.03 2.14 -9.91
CA ALA A 112 -10.07 3.53 -10.34
C ALA A 112 -10.42 3.65 -11.81
N TYR A 113 -10.87 4.85 -12.21
CA TYR A 113 -11.12 5.16 -13.62
C TYR A 113 -10.78 6.62 -13.90
N GLY A 114 -9.80 6.88 -14.76
CA GLY A 114 -9.41 8.23 -15.16
C GLY A 114 -10.25 8.77 -16.31
N PHE A 115 -10.94 9.89 -16.08
CA PHE A 115 -11.74 10.60 -17.07
C PHE A 115 -11.03 11.87 -17.57
N PRO A 116 -11.09 12.17 -18.88
CA PRO A 116 -10.68 13.49 -19.36
C PRO A 116 -11.62 14.58 -18.82
N ALA A 117 -11.06 15.71 -18.41
CA ALA A 117 -11.79 16.85 -17.88
C ALA A 117 -11.18 18.17 -18.38
N PHE A 118 -11.95 19.26 -18.26
CA PHE A 118 -11.51 20.63 -18.60
C PHE A 118 -10.88 20.75 -19.99
N ALA A 119 -11.66 20.41 -21.03
CA ALA A 119 -11.21 20.43 -22.43
C ALA A 119 -9.95 19.56 -22.67
N ASP A 120 -9.94 18.37 -22.08
CA ASP A 120 -8.87 17.36 -22.21
C ASP A 120 -7.53 17.74 -21.57
N ARG A 121 -7.50 18.82 -20.78
CA ARG A 121 -6.27 19.32 -20.13
C ARG A 121 -5.97 18.65 -18.81
N LEU A 122 -6.99 18.12 -18.13
CA LEU A 122 -6.86 17.46 -16.84
C LEU A 122 -7.44 16.06 -16.92
N THR A 123 -7.02 15.22 -15.98
CA THR A 123 -7.60 13.90 -15.72
C THR A 123 -8.20 13.90 -14.33
N VAL A 124 -9.47 13.49 -14.23
CA VAL A 124 -10.16 13.25 -12.95
C VAL A 124 -10.28 11.76 -12.74
N THR A 125 -9.72 11.26 -11.64
CA THR A 125 -9.66 9.83 -11.34
C THR A 125 -10.40 9.54 -10.02
N PRO A 126 -11.71 9.25 -10.05
CA PRO A 126 -12.38 8.59 -8.95
C PRO A 126 -11.82 7.18 -8.72
N SER A 127 -11.77 6.78 -7.47
CA SER A 127 -11.29 5.48 -7.04
C SER A 127 -12.02 4.99 -5.79
N LEU A 128 -12.36 3.71 -5.78
CA LEU A 128 -12.92 3.00 -4.64
C LEU A 128 -11.85 2.08 -4.08
N GLY A 129 -11.64 2.13 -2.77
CA GLY A 129 -10.68 1.29 -2.08
C GLY A 129 -11.34 0.49 -0.95
N LEU A 130 -10.81 -0.71 -0.73
CA LEU A 130 -11.17 -1.60 0.36
C LEU A 130 -9.89 -2.13 1.00
N ALA A 131 -9.77 -1.98 2.31
CA ALA A 131 -8.72 -2.61 3.10
C ALA A 131 -9.38 -3.49 4.17
N LEU A 132 -8.89 -4.72 4.31
CA LEU A 132 -9.34 -5.70 5.28
C LEU A 132 -8.15 -6.11 6.14
N SER A 133 -8.39 -6.14 7.44
CA SER A 133 -7.52 -6.71 8.47
C SER A 133 -8.38 -7.62 9.36
N PRO A 134 -7.77 -8.47 10.20
CA PRO A 134 -8.49 -9.27 11.19
C PRO A 134 -9.49 -8.46 12.00
N GLU A 135 -9.09 -7.25 12.43
CA GLU A 135 -9.87 -6.44 13.37
C GLU A 135 -10.67 -5.36 12.66
N HIS A 136 -10.18 -4.80 11.55
CA HIS A 136 -10.79 -3.66 10.90
C HIS A 136 -11.17 -3.89 9.43
N THR A 137 -12.20 -3.18 8.99
CA THR A 137 -12.55 -3.01 7.57
C THR A 137 -12.57 -1.52 7.25
N THR A 138 -11.78 -1.11 6.26
CA THR A 138 -11.73 0.27 5.81
C THR A 138 -12.20 0.36 4.37
N THR A 139 -13.21 1.19 4.13
CA THR A 139 -13.69 1.56 2.79
C THR A 139 -13.30 3.00 2.51
N SER A 140 -12.73 3.27 1.35
CA SER A 140 -12.28 4.61 0.96
C SER A 140 -12.84 5.01 -0.40
N LEU A 141 -13.18 6.28 -0.55
CA LEU A 141 -13.51 6.89 -1.83
C LEU A 141 -12.57 8.07 -2.05
N ARG A 142 -11.81 8.03 -3.15
CA ARG A 142 -10.80 9.04 -3.45
C ARG A 142 -10.95 9.57 -4.87
N TRP A 143 -10.81 10.88 -5.02
CA TRP A 143 -10.71 11.56 -6.29
C TRP A 143 -9.34 12.20 -6.41
N VAL A 144 -8.72 12.04 -7.57
CA VAL A 144 -7.45 12.68 -7.91
C VAL A 144 -7.66 13.54 -9.15
N LEU A 145 -7.11 14.74 -9.14
CA LEU A 145 -7.05 15.65 -10.28
C LEU A 145 -5.58 15.87 -10.63
N THR A 146 -5.20 15.51 -11.85
CA THR A 146 -3.83 15.68 -12.39
C THR A 146 -3.87 16.37 -13.76
N PRO A 147 -2.84 17.13 -14.13
CA PRO A 147 -2.62 17.56 -15.51
C PRO A 147 -2.51 16.40 -16.47
N TYR A 148 -3.08 16.54 -17.66
CA TYR A 148 -2.89 15.58 -18.74
C TYR A 148 -1.59 15.89 -19.49
N THR A 149 -0.70 14.90 -19.58
CA THR A 149 0.64 15.04 -20.17
C THR A 149 0.68 14.80 -21.69
N GLY A 150 -0.44 14.46 -22.33
CA GLY A 150 -0.46 14.03 -23.74
C GLY A 150 -0.29 15.12 -24.80
N THR A 151 -0.11 16.40 -24.44
CA THR A 151 -0.02 17.52 -25.41
C THR A 151 1.31 18.28 -25.44
N GLY A 152 2.32 17.83 -24.69
CA GLY A 152 3.63 18.49 -24.65
C GLY A 152 3.72 19.56 -23.57
N GLN A 153 4.75 19.42 -22.74
CA GLN A 153 5.27 20.36 -21.74
C GLN A 153 4.25 20.97 -20.76
N MET A 154 3.96 20.21 -19.69
CA MET A 154 3.74 20.82 -18.37
C MET A 154 5.06 20.67 -17.60
N ASP A 155 5.67 21.80 -17.24
CA ASP A 155 6.98 21.85 -16.57
C ASP A 155 6.93 21.39 -15.11
N GLU A 156 5.74 21.25 -14.51
CA GLU A 156 5.58 20.82 -13.12
C GLU A 156 4.32 19.95 -12.95
N PRO A 157 4.45 18.63 -12.70
CA PRO A 157 3.32 17.80 -12.34
C PRO A 157 2.79 18.20 -10.97
N TRP A 158 1.52 18.55 -10.89
CA TRP A 158 0.80 18.73 -9.63
C TRP A 158 -0.32 17.72 -9.51
N ALA A 159 -0.72 17.41 -8.27
CA ALA A 159 -1.91 16.62 -8.01
C ALA A 159 -2.72 17.21 -6.86
N ILE A 160 -4.03 17.23 -7.03
CA ILE A 160 -4.98 17.49 -5.94
C ILE A 160 -5.71 16.19 -5.69
N SER A 161 -5.76 15.75 -4.45
CA SER A 161 -6.54 14.57 -4.09
C SER A 161 -7.41 14.79 -2.87
N LEU A 162 -8.60 14.22 -2.96
CA LEU A 162 -9.62 14.24 -1.94
C LEU A 162 -9.99 12.80 -1.60
N GLU A 163 -9.94 12.43 -0.33
CA GLU A 163 -10.21 11.07 0.12
C GLU A 163 -11.12 11.10 1.34
N GLY A 164 -12.24 10.38 1.26
CA GLY A 164 -13.08 10.05 2.41
C GLY A 164 -12.89 8.59 2.77
N GLN A 165 -12.80 8.29 4.05
CA GLN A 165 -12.67 6.92 4.55
C GLN A 165 -13.66 6.64 5.66
N ARG A 166 -14.02 5.37 5.74
CA ARG A 166 -14.86 4.80 6.78
C ARG A 166 -14.21 3.51 7.26
N GLN A 167 -13.90 3.45 8.55
CA GLN A 167 -13.28 2.31 9.20
C GLN A 167 -14.24 1.72 10.24
N GLU A 168 -14.35 0.40 10.25
CA GLU A 168 -15.20 -0.37 11.15
C GLU A 168 -14.41 -1.47 11.84
N ASP A 169 -14.64 -1.64 13.14
CA ASP A 169 -14.18 -2.80 13.89
C ASP A 169 -15.09 -4.01 13.61
N ARG A 170 -14.49 -5.17 13.34
CA ARG A 170 -15.21 -6.42 13.05
C ARG A 170 -15.68 -7.15 14.31
N THR A 171 -15.10 -6.86 15.47
CA THR A 171 -15.24 -7.67 16.70
C THR A 171 -16.00 -6.97 17.83
N ALA A 172 -16.31 -5.68 17.72
CA ALA A 172 -17.00 -4.92 18.76
C ALA A 172 -18.13 -4.04 18.21
N ALA A 173 -19.09 -3.68 19.07
CA ALA A 173 -20.06 -2.59 18.83
C ALA A 173 -19.39 -1.21 18.93
N SER A 174 -18.14 -1.10 18.44
CA SER A 174 -17.37 0.14 18.43
C SER A 174 -18.00 1.15 17.49
N PRO A 175 -17.85 2.46 17.79
CA PRO A 175 -18.25 3.51 16.85
C PRO A 175 -17.48 3.38 15.53
N VAL A 176 -18.15 3.74 14.44
CA VAL A 176 -17.54 3.76 13.10
C VAL A 176 -16.74 5.03 12.93
N ASP A 177 -15.45 4.87 12.61
CA ASP A 177 -14.56 6.01 12.37
C ASP A 177 -14.71 6.51 10.94
N HIS A 178 -14.82 7.82 10.80
CA HIS A 178 -14.88 8.50 9.51
C HIS A 178 -13.77 9.53 9.43
N SER A 179 -13.04 9.54 8.32
CA SER A 179 -11.96 10.49 8.09
C SER A 179 -12.08 11.12 6.71
N PHE A 180 -11.51 12.31 6.59
CA PHE A 180 -11.46 13.04 5.33
C PHE A 180 -10.11 13.71 5.18
N LYS A 181 -9.50 13.55 4.01
CA LYS A 181 -8.17 14.02 3.71
C LYS A 181 -8.15 14.75 2.38
N LEU A 182 -7.66 15.98 2.43
CA LEU A 182 -7.34 16.78 1.24
C LEU A 182 -5.81 16.88 1.16
N ARG A 183 -5.24 16.56 0.00
CA ARG A 183 -3.80 16.62 -0.25
C ARG A 183 -3.51 17.36 -1.54
N PHE A 184 -2.53 18.25 -1.47
CA PHE A 184 -1.91 18.92 -2.61
C PHE A 184 -0.45 18.48 -2.69
N SER A 185 0.02 18.13 -3.88
CA SER A 185 1.41 17.76 -4.12
C SER A 185 1.95 18.42 -5.39
N LEU A 186 3.19 18.87 -5.32
CA LEU A 186 4.00 19.37 -6.42
C LEU A 186 5.18 18.40 -6.58
N GLN A 187 5.41 17.89 -7.79
CA GLN A 187 6.61 17.12 -8.12
C GLN A 187 7.66 18.09 -8.67
N LEU A 188 8.48 18.63 -7.76
CA LEU A 188 9.63 19.49 -8.04
C LEU A 188 10.88 18.67 -8.42
#